data_AF-A0A1H5BGT3-F1
#
_entry.id   AF-A0A1H5BGT3-F1
#
_cell.length_a   1.000
_cell.length_b   1.000
_cell.length_c   1.000
_cell.angle_alpha   90.00
_cell.angle_beta   90.00
_cell.angle_gamma   90.00
#
_symmetry.space_group_name_H-M   'P 1'
#
loop_
_entity.id
_entity.type
_entity.pdbx_description
1 polymer ?
#
loop_
_entity_poly.entity_id
_entity_poly.type
_entity_poly.pdbx_seq_one_letter_code
_entity_poly.pdbx_strand_id
1 'polypeptide(L)'
;MASYCEECWNTYANEMAEADGATAPPRPNPDPDDVTLIEPPRCPECGALVRVYPTSYDRWGSLAMVELPAKDVPAAFRWRLTRVPDRSPIPTDIVAVRVRGIDPLPSEPVVPANRMMCVPE
;
A
#
# COMPACT_ATOMS: atom_id res chain seq x y z
N MET A 1 -10.49 26.79 -0.62
CA MET A 1 -9.57 25.64 -0.57
C MET A 1 -8.75 25.67 -1.85
N ALA A 2 -7.43 25.75 -1.77
CA ALA A 2 -6.59 25.59 -2.95
C ALA A 2 -6.57 24.11 -3.33
N SER A 3 -7.09 23.78 -4.51
CA SER A 3 -7.00 22.45 -5.11
C SER A 3 -5.85 22.45 -6.11
N TYR A 4 -5.04 21.40 -6.13
CA TYR A 4 -4.04 21.21 -7.17
C TYR A 4 -4.70 21.01 -8.54
N CYS A 5 -4.04 21.46 -9.60
CA CYS A 5 -4.38 21.06 -10.96
C CYS A 5 -4.14 19.54 -11.13
N GLU A 6 -4.78 18.89 -12.11
CA GLU A 6 -4.64 17.44 -12.31
C GLU A 6 -3.19 17.01 -12.53
N GLU A 7 -2.43 17.73 -13.35
CA GLU A 7 -1.01 17.48 -13.60
C GLU A 7 -0.17 17.66 -12.32
N CYS A 8 -0.42 18.76 -11.60
CA CYS A 8 0.24 19.09 -10.34
C CYS A 8 0.00 18.01 -9.29
N TRP A 9 -1.23 17.52 -9.19
CA TRP A 9 -1.63 16.44 -8.30
C TRP A 9 -0.94 15.13 -8.70
N ASN A 10 -0.94 14.78 -9.98
CA ASN A 10 -0.31 13.56 -10.47
C ASN A 10 1.20 13.52 -10.18
N THR A 11 1.90 14.63 -10.39
CA THR A 11 3.33 14.74 -10.05
C THR A 11 3.55 14.52 -8.56
N TYR A 12 2.82 15.24 -7.71
CA TYR A 12 2.94 15.10 -6.26
C TYR A 12 2.58 13.70 -5.76
N ALA A 13 1.50 13.11 -6.30
CA ALA A 13 1.08 11.75 -5.96
C ALA A 13 2.12 10.71 -6.37
N ASN A 14 2.78 10.87 -7.53
CA ASN A 14 3.86 10.00 -7.98
C ASN A 14 5.09 10.12 -7.08
N GLU A 15 5.50 11.33 -6.72
CA GLU A 15 6.62 11.57 -5.80
C GLU A 15 6.37 10.92 -4.43
N MET A 16 5.17 11.09 -3.88
CA MET A 16 4.78 10.42 -2.64
C MET A 16 4.77 8.90 -2.80
N ALA A 17 4.22 8.39 -3.90
CA ALA A 17 4.16 6.96 -4.16
C ALA A 17 5.56 6.36 -4.23
N GLU A 18 6.50 7.00 -4.91
CA GLU A 18 7.89 6.55 -5.00
C GLU A 18 8.59 6.55 -3.64
N ALA A 19 8.45 7.64 -2.88
CA ALA A 19 9.00 7.74 -1.54
C ALA A 19 8.49 6.62 -0.60
N ASP A 20 7.29 6.12 -0.87
CA ASP A 20 6.56 5.19 -0.01
C ASP A 20 6.58 3.75 -0.49
N GLY A 21 7.21 3.49 -1.64
CA GLY A 21 7.24 2.17 -2.27
C GLY A 21 5.91 1.76 -2.89
N ALA A 22 5.03 2.71 -3.18
CA ALA A 22 3.78 2.50 -3.91
C ALA A 22 3.97 2.55 -5.44
N THR A 23 4.93 1.76 -5.91
CA THR A 23 5.34 1.68 -7.32
C THR A 23 4.83 0.42 -8.03
N ALA A 24 3.98 -0.37 -7.36
CA ALA A 24 3.44 -1.59 -7.95
C ALA A 24 2.52 -1.24 -9.14
N PRO A 25 2.46 -2.09 -10.18
CA PRO A 25 1.48 -1.90 -11.24
C PRO A 25 0.06 -2.11 -10.67
N PRO A 26 -0.95 -1.42 -11.25
CA PRO A 26 -2.33 -1.65 -10.88
C PRO A 26 -2.70 -3.11 -11.10
N ARG A 27 -3.33 -3.73 -10.09
CA ARG A 27 -3.83 -5.09 -10.21
C ARG A 27 -5.17 -5.04 -10.95
N PRO A 28 -5.35 -5.80 -12.05
CA PRO A 28 -6.66 -5.92 -12.67
C PRO A 28 -7.64 -6.55 -11.68
N ASN A 29 -8.91 -6.13 -11.76
CA ASN A 29 -9.95 -6.78 -10.99
C ASN A 29 -10.08 -8.22 -11.44
N PRO A 30 -10.06 -9.20 -10.53
CA PRO A 30 -10.42 -10.56 -10.91
C PRO A 30 -11.86 -10.57 -11.41
N ASP A 31 -12.11 -11.39 -12.43
CA ASP A 31 -13.47 -11.65 -12.90
C ASP A 31 -14.28 -12.28 -11.73
N PRO A 32 -15.55 -11.88 -11.50
CA PRO A 32 -16.36 -12.46 -10.42
C PRO A 32 -16.50 -13.99 -10.49
N ASP A 33 -16.34 -14.60 -11.67
CA ASP A 33 -16.36 -16.06 -11.86
C ASP A 33 -14.97 -16.72 -11.70
N ASP A 34 -13.92 -15.94 -11.45
CA ASP A 34 -12.55 -16.45 -11.29
C ASP A 34 -12.29 -16.95 -9.86
N VAL A 35 -12.44 -18.26 -9.68
CA VAL A 35 -12.18 -18.97 -8.41
C VAL A 35 -10.71 -19.35 -8.22
N THR A 36 -9.80 -18.90 -9.08
CA THR A 36 -8.39 -19.22 -8.92
C THR A 36 -7.80 -18.49 -7.71
N LEU A 37 -7.07 -19.25 -6.87
CA LEU A 37 -6.31 -18.68 -5.77
C LEU A 37 -5.18 -17.83 -6.38
N ILE A 38 -5.35 -16.51 -6.36
CA ILE A 38 -4.33 -15.62 -6.93
C ILE A 38 -3.11 -15.62 -6.01
N GLU A 39 -2.04 -16.29 -6.43
CA GLU A 39 -0.81 -16.37 -5.66
C GLU A 39 -0.29 -14.95 -5.33
N PRO A 40 0.18 -14.71 -4.09
CA PRO A 40 0.73 -13.41 -3.74
C PRO A 40 1.97 -13.14 -4.60
N PRO A 41 2.07 -11.95 -5.24
CA PRO A 41 3.26 -11.60 -5.98
C PRO A 41 4.49 -11.62 -5.06
N ARG A 42 5.66 -11.87 -5.65
CA ARG A 42 6.94 -11.77 -4.96
C ARG A 42 7.55 -10.41 -5.24
N CYS A 43 8.20 -9.82 -4.24
CA CYS A 43 8.97 -8.62 -4.44
C CYS A 43 10.13 -8.91 -5.40
N PRO A 44 10.34 -8.12 -6.47
CA PRO A 44 11.41 -8.37 -7.43
C PRO A 44 12.81 -8.15 -6.85
N GLU A 45 12.94 -7.37 -5.77
CA GLU A 45 14.24 -7.05 -5.16
C GLU A 45 14.71 -8.16 -4.21
N CYS A 46 13.86 -8.67 -3.32
CA CYS A 46 14.26 -9.64 -2.29
C CYS A 46 13.55 -11.00 -2.37
N GLY A 47 12.61 -11.18 -3.29
CA GLY A 47 11.85 -12.43 -3.46
C GLY A 47 10.80 -12.72 -2.37
N ALA A 48 10.65 -11.83 -1.37
CA ALA A 48 9.65 -11.99 -0.32
C ALA A 48 8.22 -11.93 -0.88
N LEU A 49 7.30 -12.71 -0.30
CA LEU A 49 5.88 -12.63 -0.64
C LEU A 49 5.30 -11.28 -0.20
N VAL A 50 4.57 -10.64 -1.10
CA VAL A 50 3.92 -9.33 -0.89
C VAL A 50 2.47 -9.36 -1.35
N ARG A 51 1.68 -8.40 -0.87
CA ARG A 51 0.34 -8.09 -1.34
C ARG A 51 0.36 -6.75 -2.05
N VAL A 52 -0.48 -6.59 -3.06
CA VAL A 52 -0.62 -5.33 -3.79
C VAL A 52 -1.99 -4.74 -3.48
N TYR A 53 -2.01 -3.53 -2.94
CA TYR A 53 -3.23 -2.79 -2.62
C TYR A 53 -3.20 -1.39 -3.24
N PRO A 54 -4.34 -0.87 -3.71
CA PRO A 54 -4.45 0.55 -4.04
C PRO A 54 -4.28 1.39 -2.77
N THR A 55 -3.71 2.57 -2.91
CA THR A 55 -3.40 3.49 -1.82
C THR A 55 -4.35 4.69 -1.83
N SER A 56 -4.29 5.51 -0.77
CA SER A 56 -5.08 6.74 -0.65
C SER A 56 -4.75 7.84 -1.68
N TYR A 57 -3.70 7.66 -2.47
CA TYR A 57 -3.28 8.60 -3.53
C TYR A 57 -3.46 8.00 -4.94
N ASP A 58 -4.33 6.99 -5.06
CA ASP A 58 -4.67 6.34 -6.34
C ASP A 58 -3.43 5.76 -7.06
N ARG A 59 -2.55 5.13 -6.26
CA ARG A 59 -1.39 4.34 -6.73
C ARG A 59 -1.38 2.99 -6.01
N TRP A 60 -0.51 2.06 -6.41
CA TRP A 60 -0.53 0.68 -5.88
C TRP A 60 0.72 0.38 -5.07
N GLY A 61 0.53 -0.11 -3.86
CA GLY A 61 1.60 -0.45 -2.91
C GLY A 61 1.85 -1.93 -2.76
N SER A 62 3.12 -2.33 -2.83
CA SER A 62 3.57 -3.65 -2.40
C SER A 62 3.81 -3.67 -0.90
N LEU A 63 2.99 -4.42 -0.17
CA LEU A 63 3.02 -4.51 1.27
C LEU A 63 3.38 -5.94 1.72
N ALA A 64 4.00 -6.09 2.88
CA ALA A 64 4.33 -7.39 3.44
C ALA A 64 3.06 -8.22 3.72
N MET A 65 3.21 -9.56 3.70
CA MET A 65 2.12 -10.48 4.00
C MET A 65 1.68 -10.51 5.47
N VAL A 66 2.55 -10.03 6.36
CA VAL A 66 2.40 -10.13 7.82
C VAL A 66 2.37 -8.74 8.41
N GLU A 67 1.45 -8.54 9.34
CA GLU A 67 1.38 -7.32 10.16
C GLU A 67 2.41 -7.41 11.27
N LEU A 68 3.12 -6.31 11.51
CA LEU A 68 4.10 -6.20 12.58
C LEU A 68 3.66 -5.13 13.58
N PRO A 69 4.10 -5.21 14.84
CA PRO A 69 3.91 -4.12 15.79
C PRO A 69 4.59 -2.84 15.28
N ALA A 70 3.93 -1.70 15.47
CA ALA A 70 4.45 -0.41 15.01
C ALA A 70 5.87 -0.09 15.50
N LYS A 71 6.23 -0.51 16.72
CA LYS A 71 7.58 -0.32 17.28
C LYS A 71 8.68 -0.98 16.45
N ASP A 72 8.35 -2.05 15.73
CA ASP A 72 9.29 -2.86 14.97
C ASP A 72 9.39 -2.38 13.51
N VAL A 73 8.54 -1.42 13.10
CA VAL A 73 8.46 -0.88 11.73
C VAL A 73 8.81 0.61 11.75
N PRO A 74 9.80 1.08 10.99
CA PRO A 74 10.08 2.51 10.89
C PRO A 74 8.87 3.27 10.34
N ALA A 75 8.59 4.46 10.90
CA ALA A 75 7.39 5.25 10.57
C ALA A 75 7.18 5.46 9.06
N ALA A 76 8.26 5.62 8.30
CA ALA A 76 8.22 5.80 6.85
C ALA A 76 7.55 4.63 6.10
N PHE A 77 7.61 3.41 6.64
CA PHE A 77 7.14 2.16 6.03
C PHE A 77 5.84 1.62 6.64
N ARG A 78 5.20 2.38 7.56
CA ARG A 78 3.98 1.94 8.23
C ARG A 78 2.75 2.22 7.38
N TRP A 79 2.04 1.16 7.04
CA TRP A 79 0.75 1.20 6.37
C TRP A 79 -0.36 0.60 7.20
N ARG A 80 -1.60 1.01 6.94
CA ARG A 80 -2.83 0.40 7.45
C ARG A 80 -3.74 0.01 6.30
N LEU A 81 -4.36 -1.15 6.42
CA LEU A 81 -5.42 -1.56 5.52
C LEU A 81 -6.74 -1.03 6.06
N THR A 82 -7.40 -0.18 5.29
CA THR A 82 -8.67 0.44 5.66
C THR A 82 -9.73 -0.03 4.68
N ARG A 83 -10.89 -0.46 5.20
CA ARG A 83 -12.03 -0.77 4.33
C ARG A 83 -12.63 0.51 3.79
N VAL A 84 -12.85 0.56 2.48
CA VAL A 84 -13.54 1.70 1.88
C VAL A 84 -15.05 1.45 2.00
N PRO A 85 -15.86 2.44 2.44
CA PRO A 85 -17.31 2.28 2.39
C PRO A 85 -17.80 2.01 0.96
N ASP A 86 -18.88 1.23 0.82
CA ASP A 86 -19.44 0.64 -0.42
C ASP A 86 -19.68 1.59 -1.62
N ARG A 87 -19.42 2.89 -1.49
CA ARG A 87 -19.62 3.91 -2.53
C ARG A 87 -18.34 4.35 -3.24
N SER A 88 -17.22 3.68 -3.02
CA SER A 88 -15.94 4.06 -3.62
C SER A 88 -15.79 3.58 -5.07
N PRO A 89 -15.22 4.39 -5.97
CA PRO A 89 -14.88 3.96 -7.33
C PRO A 89 -13.70 2.97 -7.38
N ILE A 90 -13.01 2.74 -6.25
CA ILE A 90 -11.92 1.77 -6.17
C ILE A 90 -12.55 0.37 -6.02
N PRO A 91 -12.29 -0.57 -6.96
CA PRO A 91 -12.98 -1.87 -6.99
C PRO A 91 -12.60 -2.82 -5.85
N THR A 92 -11.58 -2.47 -5.07
CA THR A 92 -11.18 -3.21 -3.88
C THR A 92 -11.81 -2.59 -2.65
N ASP A 93 -12.49 -3.41 -1.85
CA ASP A 93 -13.06 -3.03 -0.55
C ASP A 93 -12.01 -2.56 0.47
N ILE A 94 -10.71 -2.66 0.16
CA ILE A 94 -9.59 -2.35 1.04
C ILE A 94 -8.57 -1.48 0.31
N VAL A 95 -8.21 -0.35 0.94
CA VAL A 95 -7.12 0.55 0.51
C VAL A 95 -6.02 0.59 1.56
N ALA A 96 -4.79 0.71 1.10
CA ALA A 96 -3.63 0.98 1.92
C ALA A 96 -3.56 2.49 2.22
N VAL A 97 -3.69 2.85 3.48
CA VAL A 97 -3.57 4.23 3.95
C VAL A 97 -2.29 4.37 4.72
N ARG A 98 -1.53 5.40 4.40
CA ARG A 98 -0.31 5.70 5.14
C ARG A 98 -0.65 6.19 6.53
N VAL A 99 0.08 5.71 7.52
CA VAL A 99 -0.09 6.18 8.91
C VAL A 99 0.59 7.56 9.05
N ARG A 100 -0.11 8.62 8.65
CA ARG A 100 0.32 10.02 8.79
C ARG A 100 -0.76 10.79 9.54
N GLY A 101 -0.59 11.00 10.84
CA GLY A 101 -1.48 11.84 11.63
C GLY A 101 -1.42 11.55 13.13
N ILE A 102 -1.68 10.30 13.50
CA ILE A 102 -1.53 9.81 14.88
C ILE A 102 -0.58 8.63 14.80
N ASP A 103 0.56 8.75 15.48
CA ASP A 103 1.47 7.63 15.58
C ASP A 103 0.75 6.46 16.27
N PRO A 104 0.79 5.27 15.65
CA PRO A 104 0.16 4.10 16.22
C PRO A 104 0.84 3.76 17.54
N LEU A 105 0.09 3.17 18.48
CA LEU A 105 0.71 2.68 19.71
C LEU A 105 1.80 1.65 19.36
N PRO A 106 2.87 1.52 20.16
CA PRO A 106 3.99 0.62 19.88
C PRO A 106 3.60 -0.82 19.53
N SER A 107 2.50 -1.32 20.10
CA SER A 107 1.96 -2.67 19.88
C SER A 107 0.89 -2.75 18.80
N GLU A 108 0.42 -1.63 18.27
CA GLU A 108 -0.61 -1.64 17.23
C GLU A 108 -0.08 -2.27 15.95
N PRO A 109 -0.88 -3.12 15.28
CA PRO A 109 -0.48 -3.74 14.04
C PRO A 109 -0.40 -2.71 12.92
N VAL A 110 0.67 -2.80 12.14
CA VAL A 110 0.89 -2.08 10.89
C VAL A 110 1.35 -3.05 9.82
N VAL A 111 1.06 -2.74 8.56
CA VAL A 111 1.56 -3.50 7.42
C VAL A 111 2.83 -2.83 6.92
N PRO A 112 4.00 -3.49 6.96
CA PRO A 112 5.23 -2.95 6.40
C PRO A 112 5.14 -2.78 4.89
N ALA A 113 5.72 -1.70 4.36
CA ALA A 113 6.07 -1.63 2.95
C ALA A 113 7.09 -2.72 2.60
N ASN A 114 7.00 -3.29 1.41
CA ASN A 114 7.95 -4.31 0.94
C ASN A 114 9.41 -3.85 1.00
N ARG A 115 9.66 -2.56 0.77
CA ARG A 115 11.01 -1.96 0.80
C ARG A 115 11.69 -2.13 2.15
N MET A 116 10.94 -2.23 3.26
CA MET A 116 11.51 -2.54 4.57
C MET A 116 12.01 -4.00 4.66
N MET A 117 11.35 -4.92 3.95
CA MET A 117 11.73 -6.34 3.88
C MET A 117 12.92 -6.57 2.94
N CYS A 118 13.20 -5.62 2.05
CA CYS A 118 14.35 -5.63 1.17
C CYS A 118 15.56 -5.11 1.93
N VAL A 119 16.22 -5.97 2.70
CA VAL A 119 17.50 -5.62 3.32
C VAL A 119 18.53 -5.51 2.20
N PRO A 120 19.24 -4.37 2.05
CA PRO A 120 20.42 -4.34 1.19
C PRO A 120 21.49 -5.23 1.82
N GLU A 121 21.98 -6.24 1.10
CA GLU A 121 23.20 -6.96 1.48
C GLU A 121 24.41 -6.00 1.60
#